data_AF-A0A7X8UQ47-F1
#
_entry.id   AF-A0A7X8UQ47-F1
#
_cell.length_a   1.000
_cell.length_b   1.000
_cell.length_c   1.000
_cell.angle_alpha   90.00
_cell.angle_beta   90.00
_cell.angle_gamma   90.00
#
_symmetry.space_group_name_H-M   'P 1'
#
loop_
_entity.id
_entity.type
_entity.pdbx_description
1 polymer ?
#
loop_
_entity_poly.entity_id
_entity_poly.type
_entity_poly.pdbx_seq_one_letter_code
_entity_poly.pdbx_strand_id
1 'polypeptide(L)'
;MNRNSLSLAALSSLMLLSLPAAADETVVWEESFDKNGQLSQLGWTAERQFEKDNFVVEDGRLQATCEFNPYKGSLYSRRIPFVKQGYIAWEAKSNGAGYNHLSLQVKFYDVLTSYTGLANGSWCRHYSWGKTDDWKTVGDVPRKGANWVKYKVAFDVDAKTMEYYIDDMENPVRIDTDVMLAPEKDGKSTLKIGNYGLANGSILNEVDNIRLVSITGQRSDAKIENTAIVFRGIAFGSYQLDRILEELKVSGSTNYDLETYGAALSPTNQFRLSKKPHPRPSSLPRYIIMADMPLGEVVPEYVQKVILHSVDRGATLLVLGGLFTLNKGEFQGALLGKAMPVEIGSPWTMKRLDAGEKIDGASAGDGRVRFLHDLKLKKDARILAKAGDHVFMAARNHGKGRILVCLGMPCGEYSNDEVPFWEWDKWPEFVAAMMNEE
;
A
#
# COMPACT_ATOMS: atom_id res chain seq x y z
N MET A 1 -5.10 -61.62 2.17
CA MET A 1 -4.91 -61.67 0.70
C MET A 1 -5.29 -60.31 0.14
N ASN A 2 -4.35 -59.66 -0.55
CA ASN A 2 -4.47 -58.80 -1.74
C ASN A 2 -5.79 -58.02 -1.99
N ARG A 3 -5.83 -56.80 -2.51
CA ARG A 3 -4.90 -55.69 -2.84
C ARG A 3 -5.79 -54.70 -3.62
N ASN A 4 -5.45 -53.41 -3.58
CA ASN A 4 -5.82 -52.37 -4.55
C ASN A 4 -7.27 -51.86 -4.55
N SER A 5 -7.61 -50.60 -4.81
CA SER A 5 -7.01 -49.26 -4.84
C SER A 5 -8.00 -48.43 -5.66
N LEU A 6 -8.35 -47.21 -5.24
CA LEU A 6 -8.47 -46.03 -6.11
C LEU A 6 -9.17 -44.88 -5.36
N SER A 7 -8.32 -43.94 -4.94
CA SER A 7 -8.49 -42.49 -5.07
C SER A 7 -9.62 -42.04 -6.01
N LEU A 8 -10.47 -41.14 -5.53
CA LEU A 8 -11.05 -40.09 -6.36
C LEU A 8 -10.87 -38.75 -5.64
N ALA A 9 -10.01 -37.92 -6.24
CA ALA A 9 -9.63 -36.61 -5.79
C ALA A 9 -10.83 -35.65 -5.73
N ALA A 10 -10.90 -34.88 -4.65
CA ALA A 10 -11.70 -33.67 -4.59
C ALA A 10 -11.12 -32.64 -5.56
N LEU A 11 -11.88 -32.30 -6.61
CA LEU A 11 -11.64 -31.09 -7.39
C LEU A 11 -11.92 -29.88 -6.48
N SER A 12 -10.88 -29.31 -5.91
CA SER A 12 -10.94 -27.95 -5.37
C SER A 12 -10.84 -26.98 -6.54
N SER A 13 -11.95 -26.30 -6.81
CA SER A 13 -12.02 -25.16 -7.73
C SER A 13 -10.99 -24.11 -7.34
N LEU A 14 -9.90 -24.01 -8.10
CA LEU A 14 -9.06 -22.81 -8.13
C LEU A 14 -9.94 -21.68 -8.66
N MET A 15 -10.28 -20.72 -7.79
CA MET A 15 -10.67 -19.40 -8.25
C MET A 15 -9.47 -18.82 -9.00
N LEU A 16 -9.58 -18.79 -10.33
CA LEU A 16 -8.68 -18.04 -11.18
C LEU A 16 -8.75 -16.56 -10.78
N LEU A 17 -7.66 -16.07 -10.20
CA LEU A 17 -7.37 -14.65 -10.07
C LEU A 17 -7.48 -14.01 -11.45
N SER A 18 -8.32 -12.98 -11.56
CA SER A 18 -8.36 -12.09 -12.72
C SER A 18 -7.07 -11.26 -12.74
N LEU A 19 -6.02 -11.76 -13.41
CA LEU A 19 -4.79 -11.02 -13.68
C LEU A 19 -4.76 -10.61 -15.17
N PRO A 20 -4.59 -9.31 -15.49
CA PRO A 20 -4.18 -8.88 -16.82
C PRO A 20 -2.81 -9.47 -17.18
N ALA A 21 -2.76 -10.14 -18.35
CA ALA A 21 -1.62 -10.69 -19.10
C ALA A 21 -0.25 -10.73 -18.37
N ALA A 22 0.04 -11.91 -17.86
CA ALA A 22 1.01 -12.24 -16.81
C ALA A 22 2.47 -12.09 -17.22
N ALA A 23 3.29 -11.58 -16.29
CA ALA A 23 4.70 -11.95 -16.26
C ALA A 23 4.79 -13.45 -15.92
N ASP A 24 5.76 -14.15 -16.48
CA ASP A 24 5.92 -15.59 -16.28
C ASP A 24 6.40 -15.84 -14.85
N GLU A 25 5.52 -16.41 -14.02
CA GLU A 25 5.83 -16.85 -12.67
C GLU A 25 6.37 -18.29 -12.70
N THR A 26 7.56 -18.48 -12.15
CA THR A 26 8.19 -19.80 -12.03
C THR A 26 8.60 -20.05 -10.59
N VAL A 27 8.09 -21.12 -9.97
CA VAL A 27 8.58 -21.58 -8.66
C VAL A 27 10.01 -22.08 -8.84
N VAL A 28 10.99 -21.37 -8.29
CA VAL A 28 12.41 -21.72 -8.41
C VAL A 28 12.93 -22.49 -7.22
N TRP A 29 12.20 -22.47 -6.10
CA TRP A 29 12.51 -23.24 -4.90
C TRP A 29 11.26 -23.36 -4.02
N GLU A 30 11.09 -24.51 -3.36
CA GLU A 30 9.96 -24.80 -2.46
C GLU A 30 10.40 -25.70 -1.29
N GLU A 31 9.75 -25.49 -0.14
CA GLU A 31 9.72 -26.39 1.01
C GLU A 31 8.26 -26.59 1.45
N SER A 32 7.75 -27.80 1.22
CA SER A 32 6.40 -28.26 1.56
C SER A 32 6.36 -29.10 2.85
N PHE A 33 7.52 -29.39 3.47
CA PHE A 33 7.60 -30.16 4.71
C PHE A 33 6.90 -31.54 4.67
N ASP A 34 6.83 -32.17 3.49
CA ASP A 34 6.17 -33.47 3.29
C ASP A 34 6.84 -34.66 4.02
N LYS A 35 8.06 -34.48 4.51
CA LYS A 35 8.85 -35.53 5.17
C LYS A 35 9.04 -35.21 6.64
N ASN A 36 8.55 -36.10 7.51
CA ASN A 36 8.73 -35.95 8.95
C ASN A 36 10.21 -36.09 9.35
N GLY A 37 10.62 -35.36 10.39
CA GLY A 37 11.96 -35.44 10.97
C GLY A 37 12.48 -34.11 11.49
N GLN A 38 13.68 -34.13 12.06
CA GLN A 38 14.37 -32.90 12.47
C GLN A 38 14.82 -32.12 11.23
N LEU A 39 14.79 -30.78 11.27
CA LEU A 39 15.22 -29.96 10.12
C LEU A 39 16.61 -30.33 9.59
N SER A 40 17.55 -30.65 10.50
CA SER A 40 18.91 -31.07 10.14
C SER A 40 18.97 -32.36 9.32
N GLN A 41 17.99 -33.25 9.49
CA GLN A 41 17.85 -34.49 8.73
C GLN A 41 17.18 -34.25 7.37
N LEU A 42 16.52 -33.11 7.19
CA LEU A 42 15.78 -32.71 6.01
C LEU A 42 16.57 -31.73 5.11
N GLY A 43 17.88 -31.67 5.29
CA GLY A 43 18.79 -30.87 4.45
C GLY A 43 18.91 -29.40 4.86
N TRP A 44 18.41 -29.02 6.04
CA TRP A 44 18.70 -27.73 6.65
C TRP A 44 20.00 -27.79 7.46
N THR A 45 20.79 -26.73 7.41
CA THR A 45 22.00 -26.58 8.20
C THR A 45 21.65 -25.92 9.54
N ALA A 46 22.00 -26.55 10.65
CA ALA A 46 21.89 -25.92 11.96
C ALA A 46 23.05 -24.92 12.15
N GLU A 47 22.78 -23.61 12.05
CA GLU A 47 23.78 -22.57 12.30
C GLU A 47 23.98 -22.35 13.80
N ARG A 48 22.91 -22.51 14.56
CA ARG A 48 22.89 -22.40 16.02
C ARG A 48 21.80 -23.30 16.58
N GLN A 49 22.09 -23.99 17.67
CA GLN A 49 21.12 -24.83 18.37
C GLN A 49 21.06 -24.42 19.82
N PHE A 50 19.85 -24.15 20.29
CA PHE A 50 19.53 -23.94 21.69
C PHE A 50 18.75 -25.14 22.20
N GLU A 51 19.25 -25.78 23.24
CA GLU A 51 18.76 -27.09 23.74
C GLU A 51 17.28 -27.12 24.14
N LYS A 52 16.67 -25.96 24.45
CA LYS A 52 15.26 -25.89 24.83
C LYS A 52 14.32 -25.63 23.65
N ASP A 53 14.85 -25.24 22.49
CA ASP A 53 14.06 -25.12 21.28
C ASP A 53 13.88 -26.49 20.63
N ASN A 54 12.76 -26.71 19.94
CA ASN A 54 12.52 -27.91 19.16
C ASN A 54 12.01 -27.54 17.76
N PHE A 55 12.68 -28.02 16.71
CA PHE A 55 12.36 -27.74 15.32
C PHE A 55 12.17 -29.05 14.57
N VAL A 56 10.93 -29.52 14.52
CA VAL A 56 10.57 -30.82 13.97
C VAL A 56 9.50 -30.67 12.90
N VAL A 57 9.61 -31.44 11.83
CA VAL A 57 8.58 -31.56 10.82
C VAL A 57 7.69 -32.74 11.17
N GLU A 58 6.40 -32.48 11.35
CA GLU A 58 5.36 -33.46 11.67
C GLU A 58 4.04 -33.00 11.03
N ASP A 59 3.22 -33.93 10.53
CA ASP A 59 1.92 -33.64 9.92
C ASP A 59 1.97 -32.58 8.79
N GLY A 60 3.00 -32.70 7.95
CA GLY A 60 3.18 -31.87 6.75
C GLY A 60 3.55 -30.41 7.04
N ARG A 61 4.07 -30.10 8.23
CA ARG A 61 4.46 -28.74 8.61
C ARG A 61 5.66 -28.73 9.54
N LEU A 62 6.39 -27.62 9.56
CA LEU A 62 7.41 -27.37 10.57
C LEU A 62 6.76 -26.89 11.87
N GLN A 63 6.98 -27.62 12.96
CA GLN A 63 6.68 -27.22 14.33
C GLN A 63 7.97 -26.70 15.00
N ALA A 64 7.98 -25.41 15.29
CA ALA A 64 9.09 -24.67 15.88
C ALA A 64 8.70 -24.16 17.28
N THR A 65 9.01 -24.95 18.30
CA THR A 65 8.93 -24.53 19.71
C THR A 65 10.10 -23.61 20.01
N CYS A 66 9.79 -22.37 20.36
CA CYS A 66 10.72 -21.28 20.60
C CYS A 66 10.64 -20.86 22.08
N GLU A 67 11.79 -20.89 22.75
CA GLU A 67 11.95 -20.52 24.17
C GLU A 67 12.69 -19.18 24.33
N PHE A 68 12.52 -18.56 25.49
CA PHE A 68 13.23 -17.32 25.81
C PHE A 68 14.75 -17.57 25.90
N ASN A 69 15.50 -16.97 24.98
CA ASN A 69 16.97 -16.97 24.96
C ASN A 69 17.48 -15.79 24.12
N PRO A 70 17.61 -14.60 24.73
CA PRO A 70 17.81 -13.35 24.01
C PRO A 70 18.90 -13.41 22.93
N TYR A 71 18.48 -13.23 21.67
CA TYR A 71 19.32 -13.19 20.47
C TYR A 71 20.08 -14.50 20.17
N LYS A 72 19.84 -15.58 20.92
CA LYS A 72 20.61 -16.83 20.93
C LYS A 72 19.76 -18.08 20.68
N GLY A 73 18.47 -17.92 20.33
CA GLY A 73 17.60 -19.03 19.94
C GLY A 73 18.10 -19.80 18.71
N SER A 74 17.62 -21.02 18.50
CA SER A 74 18.02 -21.89 17.39
C SER A 74 17.83 -21.21 16.03
N LEU A 75 18.73 -21.49 15.09
CA LEU A 75 18.71 -20.93 13.74
C LEU A 75 19.12 -22.01 12.75
N TYR A 76 18.24 -22.27 11.79
CA TYR A 76 18.44 -23.22 10.70
C TYR A 76 18.49 -22.47 9.39
N SER A 77 19.31 -22.94 8.46
CA SER A 77 19.46 -22.32 7.16
C SER A 77 19.45 -23.30 6.00
N ARG A 78 19.01 -22.83 4.84
CA ARG A 78 18.95 -23.59 3.61
C ARG A 78 19.36 -22.70 2.44
N ARG A 79 20.15 -23.26 1.52
CA ARG A 79 20.58 -22.56 0.31
C ARG A 79 19.41 -22.45 -0.66
N ILE A 80 19.17 -21.25 -1.16
CA ILE A 80 18.13 -20.94 -2.13
C ILE A 80 18.72 -20.14 -3.31
N PRO A 81 18.11 -20.19 -4.51
CA PRO A 81 18.49 -19.31 -5.61
C PRO A 81 18.39 -17.81 -5.26
N PHE A 82 19.21 -16.98 -5.90
CA PHE A 82 18.99 -15.54 -5.94
C PHE A 82 18.21 -15.18 -7.21
N VAL A 83 17.06 -14.54 -7.05
CA VAL A 83 16.25 -14.04 -8.18
C VAL A 83 16.16 -12.53 -8.07
N LYS A 84 16.21 -11.85 -9.22
CA LYS A 84 16.19 -10.37 -9.26
C LYS A 84 14.80 -9.78 -9.07
N GLN A 85 13.78 -10.50 -9.53
CA GLN A 85 12.40 -10.08 -9.45
C GLN A 85 11.56 -11.31 -9.12
N GLY A 86 10.70 -11.18 -8.13
CA GLY A 86 9.99 -12.34 -7.61
C GLY A 86 9.30 -12.08 -6.30
N TYR A 87 8.90 -13.16 -5.64
CA TYR A 87 8.43 -13.10 -4.27
C TYR A 87 8.83 -14.36 -3.52
N ILE A 88 8.94 -14.21 -2.20
CA ILE A 88 8.93 -15.34 -1.27
C ILE A 88 7.61 -15.33 -0.51
N ALA A 89 6.97 -16.49 -0.40
CA ALA A 89 5.72 -16.65 0.32
C ALA A 89 5.82 -17.85 1.27
N TRP A 90 5.08 -17.80 2.37
CA TRP A 90 4.94 -18.89 3.33
C TRP A 90 3.66 -18.73 4.14
N GLU A 91 3.23 -19.81 4.76
CA GLU A 91 2.13 -19.80 5.71
C GLU A 91 2.71 -19.99 7.10
N ALA A 92 2.22 -19.22 8.07
CA ALA A 92 2.63 -19.41 9.46
C ALA A 92 1.50 -19.16 10.44
N LYS A 93 1.65 -19.79 11.59
CA LYS A 93 0.73 -19.71 12.70
C LYS A 93 1.53 -19.75 14.01
N SER A 94 1.21 -18.85 14.93
CA SER A 94 1.87 -18.79 16.25
C SER A 94 0.87 -19.10 17.35
N ASN A 95 1.09 -20.20 18.06
CA ASN A 95 0.33 -20.63 19.24
C ASN A 95 1.15 -20.33 20.49
N GLY A 96 0.81 -19.27 21.21
CA GLY A 96 1.43 -18.95 22.49
C GLY A 96 0.56 -18.02 23.30
N ALA A 97 0.23 -18.41 24.54
CA ALA A 97 -0.45 -17.52 25.47
C ALA A 97 0.55 -16.46 25.97
N GLY A 98 0.28 -15.19 25.69
CA GLY A 98 0.92 -14.08 26.40
C GLY A 98 2.36 -13.72 25.99
N TYR A 99 2.85 -14.14 24.82
CA TYR A 99 4.15 -13.65 24.36
C TYR A 99 4.08 -12.16 24.00
N ASN A 100 5.12 -11.41 24.37
CA ASN A 100 5.16 -9.95 24.30
C ASN A 100 6.39 -9.43 23.53
N HIS A 101 7.01 -10.24 22.67
CA HIS A 101 8.14 -9.80 21.83
C HIS A 101 8.30 -10.67 20.58
N LEU A 102 9.44 -10.49 19.89
CA LEU A 102 9.86 -11.21 18.68
C LEU A 102 10.06 -12.72 18.92
N SER A 103 9.35 -13.54 18.15
CA SER A 103 9.35 -15.01 18.21
C SER A 103 10.10 -15.66 17.04
N LEU A 104 9.37 -16.24 16.08
CA LEU A 104 9.88 -16.89 14.89
C LEU A 104 10.39 -15.82 13.91
N GLN A 105 11.65 -15.98 13.49
CA GLN A 105 12.27 -15.22 12.43
C GLN A 105 12.29 -16.00 11.12
N VAL A 106 12.00 -15.30 10.02
CA VAL A 106 12.23 -15.77 8.65
C VAL A 106 13.13 -14.74 7.98
N LYS A 107 14.35 -15.15 7.62
CA LYS A 107 15.35 -14.31 6.95
C LYS A 107 15.63 -14.83 5.54
N PHE A 108 15.66 -13.95 4.57
CA PHE A 108 16.09 -14.26 3.20
C PHE A 108 16.77 -13.03 2.60
N TYR A 109 17.79 -13.25 1.75
CA TYR A 109 18.68 -12.18 1.29
C TYR A 109 19.20 -11.39 2.52
N ASP A 110 18.96 -10.08 2.55
CA ASP A 110 19.30 -9.19 3.66
C ASP A 110 18.09 -8.72 4.48
N VAL A 111 17.00 -9.46 4.39
CA VAL A 111 15.72 -9.09 5.00
C VAL A 111 15.43 -10.08 6.10
N LEU A 112 15.37 -9.59 7.33
CA LEU A 112 14.94 -10.33 8.48
C LEU A 112 13.50 -9.93 8.80
N THR A 113 12.61 -10.91 8.89
CA THR A 113 11.24 -10.70 9.37
C THR A 113 10.99 -11.49 10.64
N SER A 114 10.09 -11.02 11.49
CA SER A 114 9.69 -11.72 12.71
C SER A 114 8.30 -11.28 13.15
N TYR A 115 7.61 -12.15 13.87
CA TYR A 115 6.34 -11.83 14.50
C TYR A 115 6.59 -11.30 15.90
N THR A 116 5.92 -10.21 16.27
CA THR A 116 5.96 -9.67 17.62
C THR A 116 4.62 -9.82 18.28
N GLY A 117 4.67 -10.25 19.54
CA GLY A 117 3.52 -10.23 20.42
C GLY A 117 3.26 -8.85 21.02
N LEU A 118 3.90 -7.76 20.61
CA LEU A 118 3.59 -6.40 21.11
C LEU A 118 2.32 -5.82 20.45
N ALA A 119 1.70 -4.81 21.08
CA ALA A 119 0.70 -3.91 20.47
C ALA A 119 -0.41 -4.57 19.60
N ASN A 120 -1.03 -5.65 20.08
CA ASN A 120 -2.06 -6.42 19.35
C ASN A 120 -1.56 -7.38 18.26
N GLY A 121 -0.27 -7.69 18.23
CA GLY A 121 0.31 -8.64 17.29
C GLY A 121 0.67 -7.94 15.98
N SER A 122 1.93 -8.05 15.59
CA SER A 122 2.38 -7.44 14.36
C SER A 122 3.44 -8.29 13.67
N TRP A 123 3.50 -8.14 12.35
CA TRP A 123 4.62 -8.61 11.56
C TRP A 123 5.63 -7.48 11.43
N CYS A 124 6.90 -7.76 11.70
CA CYS A 124 7.96 -6.77 11.69
C CYS A 124 9.07 -7.19 10.72
N ARG A 125 9.81 -6.18 10.24
CA ARG A 125 11.00 -6.37 9.40
C ARG A 125 12.19 -5.58 9.90
N HIS A 126 13.37 -6.06 9.56
CA HIS A 126 14.68 -5.47 9.82
C HIS A 126 15.62 -5.78 8.65
N TYR A 127 16.46 -4.81 8.25
CA TYR A 127 17.44 -4.99 7.17
C TYR A 127 18.84 -5.13 7.75
N SER A 128 19.67 -6.03 7.21
CA SER A 128 21.08 -6.16 7.65
C SER A 128 22.00 -5.04 7.18
N TRP A 129 21.53 -4.13 6.33
CA TRP A 129 22.27 -3.00 5.78
C TRP A 129 21.60 -1.66 6.14
N GLY A 130 22.41 -0.62 6.38
CA GLY A 130 21.94 0.74 6.67
C GLY A 130 22.03 1.16 8.14
N LYS A 131 21.92 2.48 8.38
CA LYS A 131 22.06 3.17 9.68
C LYS A 131 20.76 3.30 10.50
N THR A 132 19.68 2.61 10.12
CA THR A 132 18.43 2.64 10.90
C THR A 132 18.30 1.32 11.66
N ASP A 133 18.88 1.28 12.85
CA ASP A 133 19.03 0.11 13.75
C ASP A 133 17.71 -0.48 14.29
N ASP A 134 16.54 -0.13 13.74
CA ASP A 134 15.26 -0.45 14.36
C ASP A 134 14.36 -1.33 13.51
N TRP A 135 13.78 -2.34 14.18
CA TRP A 135 12.62 -3.07 13.72
C TRP A 135 11.48 -2.12 13.33
N LYS A 136 10.90 -2.32 12.16
CA LYS A 136 9.72 -1.59 11.71
C LYS A 136 8.54 -2.53 11.57
N THR A 137 7.38 -2.09 12.04
CA THR A 137 6.12 -2.78 11.81
C THR A 137 5.76 -2.74 10.32
N VAL A 138 5.46 -3.93 9.79
CA VAL A 138 4.98 -4.16 8.42
C VAL A 138 3.46 -4.00 8.38
N GLY A 139 2.76 -4.70 9.29
CA GLY A 139 1.32 -4.65 9.42
C GLY A 139 0.86 -5.34 10.69
N ASP A 140 -0.37 -5.05 11.10
CA ASP A 140 -1.03 -5.72 12.22
C ASP A 140 -1.46 -7.12 11.79
N VAL A 141 -1.20 -8.11 12.65
CA VAL A 141 -1.57 -9.51 12.41
C VAL A 141 -2.48 -9.96 13.55
N PRO A 142 -3.65 -10.57 13.30
CA PRO A 142 -4.60 -10.93 14.34
C PRO A 142 -3.95 -11.70 15.52
N ARG A 143 -3.96 -11.11 16.73
CA ARG A 143 -3.31 -11.68 17.94
C ARG A 143 -3.94 -12.95 18.52
N LYS A 144 -4.98 -13.53 17.93
CA LYS A 144 -5.80 -14.51 18.64
C LYS A 144 -6.18 -15.71 17.78
N GLY A 145 -5.45 -16.79 18.05
CA GLY A 145 -5.97 -18.15 17.96
C GLY A 145 -5.83 -18.78 16.58
N ALA A 146 -5.16 -19.94 16.55
CA ALA A 146 -5.38 -21.07 15.65
C ALA A 146 -5.28 -20.88 14.12
N ASN A 147 -5.28 -19.65 13.60
CA ASN A 147 -5.45 -19.37 12.18
C ASN A 147 -4.10 -19.26 11.49
N TRP A 148 -4.04 -19.90 10.32
CA TRP A 148 -2.96 -19.72 9.38
C TRP A 148 -3.06 -18.34 8.75
N VAL A 149 -1.91 -17.68 8.64
CA VAL A 149 -1.77 -16.41 7.92
C VAL A 149 -0.83 -16.65 6.76
N LYS A 150 -1.21 -16.17 5.57
CA LYS A 150 -0.31 -16.22 4.41
C LYS A 150 0.53 -14.95 4.38
N TYR A 151 1.83 -15.11 4.29
CA TYR A 151 2.78 -14.01 4.15
C TYR A 151 3.37 -14.06 2.76
N LYS A 152 3.46 -12.90 2.11
CA LYS A 152 4.15 -12.76 0.83
C LYS A 152 4.99 -11.50 0.85
N VAL A 153 6.26 -11.65 0.48
CA VAL A 153 7.19 -10.54 0.30
C VAL A 153 7.65 -10.55 -1.15
N ALA A 154 7.10 -9.62 -1.94
CA ALA A 154 7.52 -9.40 -3.30
C ALA A 154 8.66 -8.39 -3.36
N PHE A 155 9.58 -8.58 -4.30
CA PHE A 155 10.78 -7.75 -4.41
C PHE A 155 11.20 -7.55 -5.86
N ASP A 156 11.88 -6.44 -6.08
CA ASP A 156 12.52 -6.07 -7.34
C ASP A 156 13.86 -5.41 -7.02
N VAL A 157 14.94 -6.13 -7.33
CA VAL A 157 16.33 -5.73 -7.02
C VAL A 157 16.72 -4.48 -7.79
N ASP A 158 16.34 -4.41 -9.07
CA ASP A 158 16.76 -3.31 -9.94
C ASP A 158 15.91 -2.05 -9.65
N ALA A 159 14.63 -2.21 -9.32
CA ALA A 159 13.77 -1.11 -8.87
C ALA A 159 13.99 -0.71 -7.39
N LYS A 160 14.75 -1.51 -6.62
CA LYS A 160 15.01 -1.30 -5.19
C LYS A 160 13.74 -1.23 -4.34
N THR A 161 12.77 -2.08 -4.64
CA THR A 161 11.47 -2.09 -3.96
C THR A 161 11.19 -3.43 -3.29
N MET A 162 10.55 -3.37 -2.12
CA MET A 162 9.95 -4.52 -1.46
C MET A 162 8.52 -4.23 -1.06
N GLU A 163 7.64 -5.19 -1.30
CA GLU A 163 6.21 -5.12 -1.05
C GLU A 163 5.81 -6.26 -0.12
N TYR A 164 5.03 -5.95 0.91
CA TYR A 164 4.61 -6.90 1.93
C TYR A 164 3.10 -7.08 1.87
N TYR A 165 2.68 -8.34 1.87
CA TYR A 165 1.29 -8.74 1.78
C TYR A 165 0.96 -9.72 2.91
N ILE A 166 -0.28 -9.61 3.39
CA ILE A 166 -0.87 -10.51 4.36
C ILE A 166 -2.12 -11.11 3.70
N ASP A 167 -2.30 -12.41 3.84
CA ASP A 167 -3.37 -13.19 3.23
C ASP A 167 -3.48 -12.97 1.71
N ASP A 168 -4.70 -12.97 1.19
CA ASP A 168 -4.99 -12.84 -0.24
C ASP A 168 -5.22 -11.37 -0.65
N MET A 169 -4.59 -10.41 0.05
CA MET A 169 -4.72 -8.99 -0.26
C MET A 169 -4.15 -8.66 -1.65
N GLU A 170 -4.93 -7.92 -2.45
CA GLU A 170 -4.50 -7.41 -3.75
C GLU A 170 -3.43 -6.29 -3.62
N ASN A 171 -3.55 -5.48 -2.58
CA ASN A 171 -2.67 -4.34 -2.32
C ASN A 171 -1.74 -4.62 -1.12
N PRO A 172 -0.47 -4.18 -1.18
CA PRO A 172 0.46 -4.40 -0.09
C PRO A 172 0.07 -3.59 1.16
N VAL A 173 0.30 -4.18 2.34
CA VAL A 173 0.17 -3.49 3.64
C VAL A 173 1.32 -2.53 3.87
N ARG A 174 2.48 -2.80 3.25
CA ARG A 174 3.67 -1.96 3.33
C ARG A 174 4.51 -2.09 2.07
N ILE A 175 5.17 -0.98 1.74
CA ILE A 175 6.19 -0.92 0.69
C ILE A 175 7.39 -0.20 1.24
N ASP A 176 8.57 -0.79 1.06
CA ASP A 176 9.84 -0.14 1.29
C ASP A 176 10.52 0.16 -0.06
N THR A 177 11.10 1.35 -0.19
CA THR A 177 11.91 1.75 -1.32
C THR A 177 13.38 1.83 -0.92
N ASP A 178 14.26 1.99 -1.91
CA ASP A 178 15.71 2.07 -1.73
C ASP A 178 16.31 0.82 -1.08
N VAL A 179 15.62 -0.31 -1.24
CA VAL A 179 16.05 -1.61 -0.74
C VAL A 179 17.21 -2.13 -1.57
N MET A 180 18.33 -2.41 -0.91
CA MET A 180 19.50 -3.01 -1.52
C MET A 180 19.50 -4.52 -1.22
N LEU A 181 19.23 -5.34 -2.24
CA LEU A 181 19.30 -6.79 -2.14
C LEU A 181 20.46 -7.28 -2.99
N ALA A 182 21.30 -8.13 -2.42
CA ALA A 182 22.44 -8.72 -3.11
C ALA A 182 22.51 -10.23 -2.86
N PRO A 183 23.02 -11.02 -3.82
CA PRO A 183 23.39 -12.39 -3.56
C PRO A 183 24.62 -12.44 -2.64
N GLU A 184 24.85 -13.61 -2.05
CA GLU A 184 26.12 -13.94 -1.43
C GLU A 184 27.22 -14.12 -2.50
N LYS A 185 28.48 -14.27 -2.08
CA LYS A 185 29.66 -14.29 -2.96
C LYS A 185 29.61 -15.35 -4.07
N ASP A 186 28.89 -16.44 -3.86
CA ASP A 186 28.73 -17.54 -4.81
C ASP A 186 27.49 -17.39 -5.72
N GLY A 187 26.84 -16.22 -5.69
CA GLY A 187 25.69 -15.91 -6.54
C GLY A 187 24.36 -16.49 -6.06
N LYS A 188 24.30 -17.17 -4.91
CA LYS A 188 23.03 -17.65 -4.32
C LYS A 188 22.70 -16.90 -3.04
N SER A 189 21.65 -17.33 -2.34
CA SER A 189 21.20 -16.77 -1.07
C SER A 189 20.92 -17.88 -0.06
N THR A 190 20.65 -17.44 1.17
CA THR A 190 20.31 -18.31 2.29
C THR A 190 18.96 -17.91 2.86
N LEU A 191 18.03 -18.87 2.90
CA LEU A 191 16.84 -18.79 3.73
C LEU A 191 17.22 -19.23 5.14
N LYS A 192 16.81 -18.48 6.17
CA LYS A 192 16.96 -18.87 7.56
C LYS A 192 15.64 -18.82 8.29
N ILE A 193 15.41 -19.82 9.13
CA ILE A 193 14.24 -19.91 10.00
C ILE A 193 14.76 -20.21 11.40
N GLY A 194 14.23 -19.52 12.39
CA GLY A 194 14.71 -19.73 13.75
C GLY A 194 13.95 -18.98 14.81
N ASN A 195 14.37 -19.18 16.05
CA ASN A 195 13.93 -18.44 17.21
C ASN A 195 14.78 -17.17 17.34
N TYR A 196 14.15 -16.00 17.30
CA TYR A 196 14.86 -14.74 17.57
C TYR A 196 15.25 -14.62 19.06
N GLY A 197 14.48 -15.26 19.95
CA GLY A 197 14.84 -15.50 21.34
C GLY A 197 14.33 -14.48 22.35
N LEU A 198 13.46 -13.54 21.95
CA LEU A 198 12.93 -12.50 22.86
C LEU A 198 11.52 -12.76 23.36
N ALA A 199 10.82 -13.71 22.76
CA ALA A 199 9.54 -14.18 23.24
C ALA A 199 9.62 -14.64 24.71
N ASN A 200 8.85 -14.01 25.59
CA ASN A 200 8.66 -14.52 26.94
C ASN A 200 7.73 -15.75 26.91
N GLY A 201 8.17 -16.85 27.53
CA GLY A 201 7.45 -18.13 27.56
C GLY A 201 7.75 -19.04 26.36
N SER A 202 7.13 -20.21 26.36
CA SER A 202 7.21 -21.18 25.27
C SER A 202 6.18 -20.84 24.18
N ILE A 203 6.63 -20.68 22.95
CA ILE A 203 5.74 -20.45 21.79
C ILE A 203 5.92 -21.57 20.80
N LEU A 204 4.83 -22.21 20.40
CA LEU A 204 4.80 -23.09 19.25
C LEU A 204 4.48 -22.28 17.99
N ASN A 205 5.42 -22.23 17.05
CA ASN A 205 5.15 -21.71 15.72
C ASN A 205 5.00 -22.88 14.74
N GLU A 206 4.00 -22.82 13.89
CA GLU A 206 3.80 -23.73 12.77
C GLU A 206 4.11 -22.96 11.48
N VAL A 207 4.87 -23.57 10.56
CA VAL A 207 5.24 -23.00 9.26
C VAL A 207 5.01 -24.02 8.17
N ASP A 208 4.46 -23.58 7.04
CA ASP A 208 4.24 -24.42 5.86
C ASP A 208 4.43 -23.64 4.55
N ASN A 209 4.54 -24.37 3.43
CA ASN A 209 4.45 -23.90 2.05
C ASN A 209 5.39 -22.72 1.72
N ILE A 210 6.67 -22.86 2.05
CA ILE A 210 7.65 -21.81 1.73
C ILE A 210 8.02 -21.91 0.26
N ARG A 211 7.76 -20.84 -0.50
CA ARG A 211 8.01 -20.80 -1.94
C ARG A 211 8.79 -19.56 -2.31
N LEU A 212 9.83 -19.74 -3.14
CA LEU A 212 10.48 -18.66 -3.86
C LEU A 212 10.07 -18.74 -5.32
N VAL A 213 9.47 -17.66 -5.80
CA VAL A 213 8.97 -17.53 -7.17
C VAL A 213 9.79 -16.47 -7.89
N SER A 214 10.33 -16.84 -9.05
CA SER A 214 10.92 -15.89 -9.98
C SER A 214 9.83 -15.37 -10.89
N ILE A 215 9.84 -14.06 -11.11
CA ILE A 215 9.00 -13.41 -12.11
C ILE A 215 9.92 -13.03 -13.27
N THR A 216 9.62 -13.53 -14.46
CA THR A 216 10.36 -13.22 -15.68
C THR A 216 9.45 -12.63 -16.74
N GLY A 217 10.03 -11.88 -17.68
CA GLY A 217 9.28 -11.17 -18.71
C GLY A 217 8.86 -9.77 -18.29
N GLN A 218 8.55 -8.94 -19.29
CA GLN A 218 8.00 -7.62 -19.04
C GLN A 218 6.52 -7.78 -18.67
N ARG A 219 6.13 -7.22 -17.52
CA ARG A 219 4.71 -7.06 -17.20
C ARG A 219 4.10 -6.29 -18.36
N SER A 220 3.03 -6.83 -18.95
CA SER A 220 2.37 -6.15 -20.07
C SER A 220 1.99 -4.73 -19.65
N ASP A 221 2.10 -3.82 -20.61
CA ASP A 221 1.76 -2.43 -20.42
C ASP A 221 0.33 -2.33 -19.85
N ALA A 222 0.22 -1.84 -18.62
CA ALA A 222 -1.06 -1.80 -17.92
C ALA A 222 -2.07 -1.00 -18.76
N LYS A 223 -3.22 -1.62 -19.02
CA LYS A 223 -4.30 -1.00 -19.78
C LYS A 223 -5.03 -0.01 -18.89
N ILE A 224 -5.41 1.13 -19.46
CA ILE A 224 -6.34 2.03 -18.81
C ILE A 224 -7.73 1.40 -18.87
N GLU A 225 -8.33 1.22 -17.72
CA GLU A 225 -9.69 0.73 -17.54
C GLU A 225 -10.61 1.88 -17.13
N ASN A 226 -11.91 1.74 -17.42
CA ASN A 226 -12.90 2.75 -17.04
C ASN A 226 -13.27 2.67 -15.54
N THR A 227 -12.26 2.67 -14.68
CA THR A 227 -12.36 2.61 -13.21
C THR A 227 -11.82 3.89 -12.58
N ALA A 228 -12.09 4.08 -11.30
CA ALA A 228 -11.56 5.18 -10.51
C ALA A 228 -10.70 4.71 -9.32
N ILE A 229 -9.73 5.55 -8.96
CA ILE A 229 -9.10 5.51 -7.63
C ILE A 229 -9.51 6.78 -6.87
N VAL A 230 -9.92 6.63 -5.61
CA VAL A 230 -10.33 7.75 -4.76
C VAL A 230 -9.54 7.76 -3.46
N PHE A 231 -8.76 8.82 -3.26
CA PHE A 231 -8.08 9.11 -2.00
C PHE A 231 -8.99 9.99 -1.15
N ARG A 232 -9.56 9.41 -0.09
CA ARG A 232 -10.53 10.04 0.80
C ARG A 232 -9.82 10.63 2.01
N GLY A 233 -9.53 11.92 1.96
CA GLY A 233 -8.88 12.71 3.01
C GLY A 233 -9.88 13.23 4.03
N ILE A 234 -9.59 14.36 4.69
CA ILE A 234 -10.38 14.78 5.88
C ILE A 234 -11.79 15.23 5.53
N ALA A 235 -11.92 16.15 4.56
CA ALA A 235 -13.22 16.71 4.18
C ALA A 235 -13.92 15.93 3.06
N PHE A 236 -13.53 14.68 2.78
CA PHE A 236 -14.01 13.92 1.61
C PHE A 236 -15.54 13.81 1.54
N GLY A 237 -16.21 13.68 2.70
CA GLY A 237 -17.66 13.52 2.79
C GLY A 237 -18.46 14.73 2.28
N SER A 238 -17.84 15.89 2.16
CA SER A 238 -18.51 17.11 1.69
C SER A 238 -18.65 17.14 0.17
N TYR A 239 -17.87 16.36 -0.57
CA TYR A 239 -17.68 16.55 -2.02
C TYR A 239 -18.65 15.79 -2.92
N GLN A 240 -19.63 15.07 -2.36
CA GLN A 240 -20.58 14.25 -3.12
C GLN A 240 -19.87 13.25 -4.08
N LEU A 241 -18.78 12.62 -3.61
CA LEU A 241 -17.90 11.79 -4.44
C LEU A 241 -18.63 10.64 -5.14
N ASP A 242 -19.59 10.00 -4.47
CA ASP A 242 -20.36 8.89 -5.06
C ASP A 242 -21.15 9.35 -6.29
N ARG A 243 -21.81 10.52 -6.20
CA ARG A 243 -22.51 11.13 -7.35
C ARG A 243 -21.55 11.53 -8.47
N ILE A 244 -20.35 12.02 -8.14
CA ILE A 244 -19.32 12.32 -9.16
C ILE A 244 -18.93 11.03 -9.91
N LEU A 245 -18.73 9.92 -9.19
CA LEU A 245 -18.37 8.64 -9.80
C LEU A 245 -19.50 8.09 -10.70
N GLU A 246 -20.76 8.27 -10.29
CA GLU A 246 -21.94 7.93 -11.11
C GLU A 246 -21.96 8.73 -12.42
N GLU A 247 -21.74 10.05 -12.37
CA GLU A 247 -21.68 10.92 -13.55
C GLU A 247 -20.49 10.60 -14.47
N LEU A 248 -19.36 10.19 -13.90
CA LEU A 248 -18.19 9.68 -14.65
C LEU A 248 -18.44 8.31 -15.29
N LYS A 249 -19.52 7.62 -14.91
CA LYS A 249 -19.92 6.30 -15.43
C LYS A 249 -18.81 5.26 -15.30
N VAL A 250 -18.10 5.26 -14.17
CA VAL A 250 -17.03 4.29 -13.91
C VAL A 250 -17.61 2.91 -13.61
N SER A 251 -16.92 1.85 -14.01
CA SER A 251 -17.33 0.46 -13.73
C SER A 251 -17.05 0.03 -12.29
N GLY A 252 -16.27 0.83 -11.53
CA GLY A 252 -15.93 0.59 -10.14
C GLY A 252 -14.88 1.56 -9.63
N SER A 253 -14.73 1.64 -8.31
CA SER A 253 -13.73 2.48 -7.66
C SER A 253 -12.98 1.74 -6.55
N THR A 254 -11.70 2.07 -6.40
CA THR A 254 -10.88 1.66 -5.25
C THR A 254 -10.64 2.86 -4.34
N ASN A 255 -11.04 2.72 -3.07
CA ASN A 255 -10.92 3.78 -2.07
C ASN A 255 -9.70 3.58 -1.18
N TYR A 256 -8.99 4.69 -0.90
CA TYR A 256 -7.88 4.79 0.02
C TYR A 256 -8.18 5.87 1.06
N ASP A 257 -8.47 5.44 2.28
CA ASP A 257 -8.95 6.32 3.35
C ASP A 257 -7.81 6.82 4.21
N LEU A 258 -7.87 8.11 4.57
CA LEU A 258 -7.01 8.68 5.60
C LEU A 258 -7.46 8.20 6.98
N GLU A 259 -6.53 7.57 7.70
CA GLU A 259 -6.71 7.16 9.09
C GLU A 259 -5.81 7.99 10.00
N THR A 260 -6.32 8.35 11.17
CA THR A 260 -5.49 8.85 12.28
C THR A 260 -4.90 7.67 13.04
N TYR A 261 -3.65 7.79 13.48
CA TYR A 261 -3.02 6.78 14.33
C TYR A 261 -2.19 7.43 15.44
N GLY A 262 -1.88 6.65 16.48
CA GLY A 262 -1.11 7.10 17.63
C GLY A 262 -1.92 7.88 18.68
N ALA A 263 -1.26 8.18 19.80
CA ALA A 263 -1.89 8.87 20.93
C ALA A 263 -1.95 10.38 20.68
N ALA A 264 -3.01 11.04 21.16
CA ALA A 264 -3.23 12.50 21.09
C ALA A 264 -2.15 13.37 21.78
N LEU A 265 -1.06 12.77 22.26
CA LEU A 265 0.06 13.41 22.93
C LEU A 265 1.21 13.78 21.97
N SER A 266 1.16 13.34 20.71
CA SER A 266 2.12 13.78 19.70
C SER A 266 1.78 15.21 19.24
N PRO A 267 2.74 16.15 19.21
CA PRO A 267 2.49 17.53 18.76
C PRO A 267 2.26 17.64 17.24
N THR A 268 2.29 16.51 16.52
CA THR A 268 2.11 16.43 15.07
C THR A 268 0.92 15.54 14.73
N ASN A 269 0.11 15.94 13.74
CA ASN A 269 -0.92 15.05 13.21
C ASN A 269 -0.27 13.77 12.65
N GLN A 270 -0.81 12.62 13.04
CA GLN A 270 -0.32 11.32 12.63
C GLN A 270 -1.37 10.68 11.72
N PHE A 271 -1.07 10.66 10.43
CA PHE A 271 -1.98 10.19 9.39
C PHE A 271 -1.35 9.05 8.57
N ARG A 272 -2.16 8.06 8.22
CA ARG A 272 -1.77 6.99 7.28
C ARG A 272 -2.90 6.70 6.32
N LEU A 273 -2.60 5.97 5.24
CA LEU A 273 -3.66 5.39 4.41
C LEU A 273 -4.05 4.03 4.99
N SER A 274 -5.34 3.71 4.95
CA SER A 274 -5.90 2.39 5.30
C SER A 274 -5.25 1.22 4.54
N LYS A 275 -4.82 1.47 3.29
CA LYS A 275 -4.03 0.57 2.45
C LYS A 275 -3.17 1.37 1.48
N LYS A 276 -2.20 0.76 0.80
CA LYS A 276 -1.31 1.47 -0.16
C LYS A 276 -1.51 0.95 -1.58
N PRO A 277 -1.54 1.82 -2.62
CA PRO A 277 -1.61 1.37 -4.00
C PRO A 277 -0.42 0.50 -4.39
N HIS A 278 -0.67 -0.56 -5.15
CA HIS A 278 0.39 -1.38 -5.74
C HIS A 278 1.31 -0.50 -6.63
N PRO A 279 2.65 -0.57 -6.50
CA PRO A 279 3.60 0.22 -7.30
C PRO A 279 3.53 -0.03 -8.80
N ARG A 280 2.99 -1.19 -9.18
CA ARG A 280 2.87 -1.68 -10.55
C ARG A 280 1.50 -2.31 -10.69
N PRO A 281 0.42 -1.53 -10.70
CA PRO A 281 -0.91 -2.10 -10.78
C PRO A 281 -1.07 -2.77 -12.15
N SER A 282 -1.84 -3.86 -12.19
CA SER A 282 -2.04 -4.65 -13.42
C SER A 282 -2.99 -3.96 -14.40
N SER A 283 -3.87 -3.09 -13.91
CA SER A 283 -4.63 -2.12 -14.67
C SER A 283 -4.47 -0.71 -14.09
N LEU A 284 -4.70 0.31 -14.92
CA LEU A 284 -4.64 1.71 -14.51
C LEU A 284 -6.04 2.31 -14.55
N PRO A 285 -6.41 3.16 -13.59
CA PRO A 285 -7.71 3.81 -13.62
C PRO A 285 -7.76 4.88 -14.71
N ARG A 286 -8.96 5.14 -15.24
CA ARG A 286 -9.23 6.32 -16.07
C ARG A 286 -9.28 7.59 -15.24
N TYR A 287 -9.74 7.50 -13.99
CA TYR A 287 -9.89 8.65 -13.10
C TYR A 287 -9.20 8.45 -11.76
N ILE A 288 -8.56 9.49 -11.26
CA ILE A 288 -8.00 9.54 -9.92
C ILE A 288 -8.55 10.79 -9.24
N ILE A 289 -9.14 10.65 -8.05
CA ILE A 289 -9.68 11.77 -7.28
C ILE A 289 -8.98 11.81 -5.92
N MET A 290 -8.44 12.97 -5.54
CA MET A 290 -7.88 13.22 -4.21
C MET A 290 -8.70 14.28 -3.52
N ALA A 291 -9.42 13.91 -2.45
CA ALA A 291 -10.33 14.79 -1.74
C ALA A 291 -9.78 15.15 -0.36
N ASP A 292 -9.32 16.39 -0.20
CA ASP A 292 -8.69 16.88 1.03
C ASP A 292 -7.56 15.99 1.59
N MET A 293 -6.69 15.48 0.71
CA MET A 293 -5.68 14.47 1.02
C MET A 293 -4.26 15.09 1.16
N PRO A 294 -3.61 14.94 2.33
CA PRO A 294 -2.21 15.33 2.50
C PRO A 294 -1.24 14.37 1.79
N LEU A 295 -0.06 14.89 1.41
CA LEU A 295 1.05 14.08 0.90
C LEU A 295 1.97 13.60 2.05
N GLY A 296 3.28 13.86 1.97
CA GLY A 296 4.24 13.41 2.97
C GLY A 296 4.27 11.89 3.11
N GLU A 297 4.25 11.40 4.36
CA GLU A 297 4.22 9.96 4.67
C GLU A 297 2.89 9.28 4.30
N VAL A 298 1.81 10.06 4.16
CA VAL A 298 0.47 9.55 3.81
C VAL A 298 0.47 9.08 2.36
N VAL A 299 0.88 9.95 1.44
CA VAL A 299 1.03 9.66 0.01
C VAL A 299 2.52 9.80 -0.34
N PRO A 300 3.34 8.77 0.01
CA PRO A 300 4.78 8.81 -0.19
C PRO A 300 5.13 8.86 -1.68
N GLU A 301 6.39 9.19 -1.97
CA GLU A 301 6.85 9.46 -3.33
C GLU A 301 6.52 8.34 -4.32
N TYR A 302 6.61 7.07 -3.93
CA TYR A 302 6.25 5.96 -4.84
C TYR A 302 4.76 5.99 -5.22
N VAL A 303 3.85 6.35 -4.31
CA VAL A 303 2.42 6.48 -4.63
C VAL A 303 2.22 7.63 -5.60
N GLN A 304 2.92 8.75 -5.39
CA GLN A 304 2.89 9.87 -6.32
C GLN A 304 3.38 9.46 -7.71
N LYS A 305 4.42 8.61 -7.80
CA LYS A 305 4.89 8.03 -9.08
C LYS A 305 3.83 7.16 -9.74
N VAL A 306 3.10 6.34 -9.00
CA VAL A 306 1.98 5.53 -9.55
C VAL A 306 0.87 6.42 -10.10
N ILE A 307 0.49 7.46 -9.36
CA ILE A 307 -0.51 8.44 -9.79
C ILE A 307 -0.05 9.11 -11.09
N LEU A 308 1.16 9.68 -11.10
CA LEU A 308 1.71 10.37 -12.27
C LEU A 308 1.90 9.43 -13.46
N HIS A 309 2.32 8.18 -13.26
CA HIS A 309 2.41 7.18 -14.31
C HIS A 309 1.03 6.86 -14.93
N SER A 310 -0.02 6.81 -14.11
CA SER A 310 -1.40 6.64 -14.60
C SER A 310 -1.80 7.84 -15.47
N VAL A 311 -1.52 9.06 -15.01
CA VAL A 311 -1.80 10.30 -15.76
C VAL A 311 -1.01 10.35 -17.06
N ASP A 312 0.29 10.04 -17.03
CA ASP A 312 1.16 9.99 -18.20
C ASP A 312 0.62 9.07 -19.29
N ARG A 313 -0.09 8.01 -18.91
CA ARG A 313 -0.70 7.03 -19.83
C ARG A 313 -2.08 7.41 -20.32
N GLY A 314 -2.72 8.45 -19.76
CA GLY A 314 -4.02 8.95 -20.19
C GLY A 314 -5.07 9.09 -19.09
N ALA A 315 -4.74 8.83 -17.82
CA ALA A 315 -5.69 9.05 -16.73
C ALA A 315 -5.91 10.55 -16.46
N THR A 316 -7.07 10.89 -15.92
CA THR A 316 -7.36 12.23 -15.41
C THR A 316 -7.29 12.24 -13.89
N LEU A 317 -6.40 13.08 -13.34
CA LEU A 317 -6.29 13.34 -11.91
C LEU A 317 -7.06 14.60 -11.53
N LEU A 318 -7.93 14.52 -10.53
CA LEU A 318 -8.57 15.66 -9.88
C LEU A 318 -8.09 15.77 -8.42
N VAL A 319 -7.54 16.93 -8.06
CA VAL A 319 -7.25 17.29 -6.67
C VAL A 319 -8.27 18.30 -6.19
N LEU A 320 -9.08 17.92 -5.21
CA LEU A 320 -10.07 18.78 -4.56
C LEU A 320 -9.43 19.44 -3.33
N GLY A 321 -9.63 20.76 -3.21
CA GLY A 321 -9.07 21.58 -2.15
C GLY A 321 -9.54 21.18 -0.75
N GLY A 322 -8.91 21.76 0.25
CA GLY A 322 -9.29 21.54 1.64
C GLY A 322 -8.20 22.01 2.59
N LEU A 323 -8.41 21.81 3.88
CA LEU A 323 -7.47 22.29 4.91
C LEU A 323 -6.15 21.52 4.89
N PHE A 324 -6.13 20.30 4.37
CA PHE A 324 -4.98 19.39 4.40
C PHE A 324 -4.50 19.01 3.00
N THR A 325 -4.81 19.83 2.00
CA THR A 325 -4.33 19.67 0.60
C THR A 325 -3.54 20.90 0.16
N LEU A 326 -2.78 20.77 -0.93
CA LEU A 326 -1.96 21.83 -1.52
C LEU A 326 -0.96 22.39 -0.48
N ASN A 327 -1.17 23.62 -0.04
CA ASN A 327 -0.23 24.37 0.82
C ASN A 327 0.09 23.66 2.13
N LYS A 328 -0.95 23.36 2.94
CA LYS A 328 -0.80 22.65 4.21
C LYS A 328 -0.72 21.13 4.02
N GLY A 329 -1.03 20.63 2.81
CA GLY A 329 -1.00 19.22 2.46
C GLY A 329 0.36 18.71 1.98
N GLU A 330 1.45 19.42 2.23
CA GLU A 330 2.81 18.99 1.86
C GLU A 330 3.01 18.80 0.34
N PHE A 331 2.29 19.55 -0.50
CA PHE A 331 2.52 19.52 -1.96
C PHE A 331 3.78 20.30 -2.35
N GLN A 332 4.26 21.21 -1.51
CA GLN A 332 5.42 22.03 -1.83
C GLN A 332 6.68 21.14 -1.95
N GLY A 333 7.33 21.15 -3.11
CA GLY A 333 8.53 20.34 -3.38
C GLY A 333 8.27 18.87 -3.73
N ALA A 334 7.08 18.34 -3.43
CA ALA A 334 6.67 16.97 -3.76
C ALA A 334 6.54 16.76 -5.28
N LEU A 335 6.69 15.51 -5.75
CA LEU A 335 6.56 15.17 -7.19
C LEU A 335 5.20 15.60 -7.74
N LEU A 336 4.13 15.28 -7.01
CA LEU A 336 2.78 15.60 -7.44
C LEU A 336 2.53 17.12 -7.45
N GLY A 337 3.04 17.86 -6.45
CA GLY A 337 2.96 19.32 -6.42
C GLY A 337 3.72 20.01 -7.55
N LYS A 338 4.87 19.45 -7.98
CA LYS A 338 5.58 19.92 -9.18
C LYS A 338 4.76 19.73 -10.46
N ALA A 339 3.91 18.70 -10.53
CA ALA A 339 3.05 18.43 -11.67
C ALA A 339 1.79 19.32 -11.70
N MET A 340 1.28 19.78 -10.55
CA MET A 340 0.03 20.55 -10.42
C MET A 340 -0.08 21.76 -11.38
N PRO A 341 -1.30 22.17 -11.77
CA PRO A 341 -1.53 23.38 -12.58
C PRO A 341 -1.16 24.71 -11.90
N VAL A 342 -0.92 24.68 -10.57
CA VAL A 342 -0.63 25.85 -9.74
C VAL A 342 0.78 25.79 -9.16
N GLU A 343 1.32 26.96 -8.82
CA GLU A 343 2.52 27.13 -8.01
C GLU A 343 2.16 26.93 -6.54
N ILE A 344 2.67 25.86 -5.93
CA ILE A 344 2.42 25.58 -4.51
C ILE A 344 3.24 26.55 -3.67
N GLY A 345 2.53 27.40 -2.92
CA GLY A 345 3.10 28.45 -2.09
C GLY A 345 3.46 27.98 -0.69
N SER A 346 3.65 28.95 0.20
CA SER A 346 3.80 28.70 1.63
C SER A 346 2.52 28.10 2.23
N PRO A 347 2.63 27.36 3.35
CA PRO A 347 1.44 27.04 4.15
C PRO A 347 0.68 28.34 4.48
N TRP A 348 -0.65 28.26 4.57
CA TRP A 348 -1.57 29.35 4.96
C TRP A 348 -1.98 30.39 3.90
N THR A 349 -1.78 30.15 2.60
CA THR A 349 -2.32 31.05 1.55
C THR A 349 -3.79 30.78 1.21
N MET A 350 -4.64 30.72 2.25
CA MET A 350 -6.09 30.64 2.09
C MET A 350 -6.68 32.04 1.99
N LYS A 351 -7.64 32.22 1.08
CA LYS A 351 -8.38 33.46 0.92
C LYS A 351 -9.84 33.26 1.26
N ARG A 352 -10.36 34.16 2.09
CA ARG A 352 -11.80 34.31 2.34
C ARG A 352 -12.40 35.26 1.32
N LEU A 353 -13.55 34.89 0.79
CA LEU A 353 -14.38 35.70 -0.10
C LEU A 353 -15.63 36.10 0.69
N ASP A 354 -15.67 37.35 1.16
CA ASP A 354 -16.58 37.78 2.23
C ASP A 354 -18.07 37.60 1.90
N ALA A 355 -18.45 37.73 0.63
CA ALA A 355 -19.83 37.57 0.16
C ALA A 355 -20.12 36.21 -0.51
N GLY A 356 -19.16 35.28 -0.50
CA GLY A 356 -19.25 34.00 -1.22
C GLY A 356 -19.44 34.21 -2.73
N GLU A 357 -18.37 34.13 -3.51
CA GLU A 357 -18.46 34.40 -4.95
C GLU A 357 -19.11 33.23 -5.70
N LYS A 358 -19.95 33.54 -6.70
CA LYS A 358 -20.57 32.53 -7.55
C LYS A 358 -19.54 31.91 -8.50
N ILE A 359 -19.73 30.63 -8.80
CA ILE A 359 -18.89 29.94 -9.79
C ILE A 359 -19.34 30.30 -11.20
N ASP A 360 -18.41 30.83 -11.99
CA ASP A 360 -18.58 31.14 -13.40
C ASP A 360 -17.91 30.06 -14.27
N GLY A 361 -18.64 29.49 -15.24
CA GLY A 361 -18.16 28.40 -16.10
C GLY A 361 -19.26 27.62 -16.85
N ALA A 362 -18.90 26.47 -17.44
CA ALA A 362 -19.82 25.58 -18.16
C ALA A 362 -20.89 25.05 -17.18
N SER A 363 -22.16 25.36 -17.46
CA SER A 363 -23.33 25.15 -16.59
C SER A 363 -23.36 26.04 -15.34
N ALA A 364 -23.46 27.36 -15.53
CA ALA A 364 -23.69 28.32 -14.45
C ALA A 364 -24.79 27.85 -13.47
N GLY A 365 -24.51 27.95 -12.17
CA GLY A 365 -25.44 27.65 -11.09
C GLY A 365 -25.15 28.46 -9.84
N ASP A 366 -25.93 28.25 -8.78
CA ASP A 366 -25.87 29.07 -7.56
C ASP A 366 -24.83 28.60 -6.53
N GLY A 367 -23.93 27.68 -6.90
CA GLY A 367 -22.83 27.26 -6.06
C GLY A 367 -21.89 28.42 -5.75
N ARG A 368 -21.71 28.70 -4.46
CA ARG A 368 -20.85 29.79 -3.96
C ARG A 368 -19.58 29.28 -3.29
N VAL A 369 -18.52 30.06 -3.42
CA VAL A 369 -17.20 29.79 -2.86
C VAL A 369 -16.83 30.90 -1.87
N ARG A 370 -16.67 30.53 -0.61
CA ARG A 370 -16.28 31.43 0.48
C ARG A 370 -14.82 31.30 0.87
N PHE A 371 -14.23 30.13 0.65
CA PHE A 371 -12.82 29.87 0.93
C PHE A 371 -12.16 29.15 -0.24
N LEU A 372 -10.97 29.63 -0.62
CA LEU A 372 -10.15 29.00 -1.64
C LEU A 372 -8.65 29.12 -1.34
N HIS A 373 -7.86 28.26 -1.99
CA HIS A 373 -6.42 28.38 -2.06
C HIS A 373 -6.04 29.47 -3.07
N ASP A 374 -5.44 30.57 -2.60
CA ASP A 374 -5.02 31.69 -3.45
C ASP A 374 -3.63 31.41 -4.02
N LEU A 375 -3.60 30.73 -5.16
CA LEU A 375 -2.39 30.25 -5.81
C LEU A 375 -2.27 30.76 -7.24
N LYS A 376 -1.02 31.02 -7.63
CA LYS A 376 -0.70 31.42 -9.00
C LYS A 376 -0.77 30.21 -9.93
N LEU A 377 -1.30 30.42 -11.12
CA LEU A 377 -1.26 29.42 -12.19
C LEU A 377 0.13 29.32 -12.80
N LYS A 378 0.50 28.11 -13.19
CA LYS A 378 1.65 27.90 -14.08
C LYS A 378 1.30 28.40 -15.48
N LYS A 379 2.33 28.77 -16.26
CA LYS A 379 2.18 29.38 -17.59
C LYS A 379 1.41 28.51 -18.59
N ASP A 380 1.47 27.20 -18.43
CA ASP A 380 0.85 26.18 -19.28
C ASP A 380 -0.46 25.61 -18.69
N ALA A 381 -0.97 26.22 -17.61
CA ALA A 381 -2.25 25.86 -17.03
C ALA A 381 -3.41 26.63 -17.67
N ARG A 382 -4.56 25.96 -17.80
CA ARG A 382 -5.81 26.51 -18.31
C ARG A 382 -6.79 26.72 -17.15
N ILE A 383 -7.46 27.87 -17.10
CA ILE A 383 -8.59 28.10 -16.19
C ILE A 383 -9.79 27.32 -16.72
N LEU A 384 -10.42 26.54 -15.86
CA LEU A 384 -11.67 25.82 -16.15
C LEU A 384 -12.89 26.57 -15.63
N ALA A 385 -12.78 27.14 -14.42
CA ALA A 385 -13.84 27.91 -13.80
C ALA A 385 -13.27 28.96 -12.84
N LYS A 386 -14.04 30.02 -12.62
CA LYS A 386 -13.71 31.09 -11.68
C LYS A 386 -14.77 31.20 -10.60
N ALA A 387 -14.43 31.84 -9.48
CA ALA A 387 -15.36 32.35 -8.50
C ALA A 387 -15.13 33.87 -8.39
N GLY A 388 -15.98 34.66 -9.04
CA GLY A 388 -15.69 36.07 -9.31
C GLY A 388 -14.38 36.22 -10.11
N ASP A 389 -13.45 37.03 -9.60
CA ASP A 389 -12.14 37.24 -10.24
C ASP A 389 -11.10 36.15 -9.88
N HIS A 390 -11.44 35.21 -9.00
CA HIS A 390 -10.52 34.20 -8.51
C HIS A 390 -10.60 32.91 -9.29
N VAL A 391 -9.45 32.25 -9.50
CA VAL A 391 -9.42 30.91 -10.10
C VAL A 391 -10.06 29.93 -9.11
N PHE A 392 -11.09 29.24 -9.57
CA PHE A 392 -11.75 28.20 -8.78
C PHE A 392 -11.29 26.80 -9.20
N MET A 393 -11.19 26.55 -10.51
CA MET A 393 -10.70 25.29 -11.04
C MET A 393 -9.75 25.53 -12.21
N ALA A 394 -8.67 24.76 -12.26
CA ALA A 394 -7.67 24.84 -13.33
C ALA A 394 -7.19 23.45 -13.74
N ALA A 395 -6.69 23.35 -14.97
CA ALA A 395 -6.16 22.13 -15.53
C ALA A 395 -4.79 22.34 -16.18
N ARG A 396 -4.02 21.25 -16.29
CA ARG A 396 -2.76 21.19 -17.01
C ARG A 396 -2.57 19.79 -17.57
N ASN A 397 -2.12 19.70 -18.82
CA ASN A 397 -1.80 18.41 -19.44
C ASN A 397 -0.52 17.82 -18.83
N HIS A 398 -0.48 16.50 -18.70
CA HIS A 398 0.68 15.77 -18.20
C HIS A 398 0.76 14.40 -18.92
N GLY A 399 1.81 14.21 -19.72
CA GLY A 399 1.88 13.09 -20.66
C GLY A 399 0.66 13.03 -21.57
N LYS A 400 -0.01 11.88 -21.63
CA LYS A 400 -1.26 11.69 -22.41
C LYS A 400 -2.53 12.05 -21.63
N GLY A 401 -2.42 12.35 -20.34
CA GLY A 401 -3.54 12.68 -19.48
C GLY A 401 -3.50 14.13 -19.02
N ARG A 402 -4.21 14.39 -17.93
CA ARG A 402 -4.42 15.75 -17.41
C ARG A 402 -4.58 15.75 -15.90
N ILE A 403 -4.17 16.87 -15.30
CA ILE A 403 -4.30 17.13 -13.88
C ILE A 403 -5.20 18.35 -13.71
N LEU A 404 -6.27 18.20 -12.96
CA LEU A 404 -7.17 19.26 -12.52
C LEU A 404 -6.94 19.54 -11.03
N VAL A 405 -7.13 20.80 -10.66
CA VAL A 405 -7.18 21.22 -9.27
C VAL A 405 -8.40 22.10 -9.04
N CYS A 406 -9.21 21.77 -8.04
CA CYS A 406 -10.22 22.66 -7.47
C CYS A 406 -9.60 23.38 -6.28
N LEU A 407 -9.55 24.71 -6.34
CA LEU A 407 -8.98 25.55 -5.29
C LEU A 407 -10.00 25.89 -4.21
N GLY A 408 -11.30 25.67 -4.45
CA GLY A 408 -12.34 25.84 -3.45
C GLY A 408 -12.20 24.87 -2.27
N MET A 409 -12.63 25.31 -1.10
CA MET A 409 -12.58 24.54 0.13
C MET A 409 -14.00 24.34 0.69
N PRO A 410 -14.34 23.13 1.18
CA PRO A 410 -15.68 22.81 1.64
C PRO A 410 -15.85 23.24 3.10
N CYS A 411 -15.66 24.53 3.37
CA CYS A 411 -15.68 25.09 4.71
C CYS A 411 -16.21 26.53 4.74
N GLY A 412 -16.48 26.98 5.95
CA GLY A 412 -17.13 28.26 6.21
C GLY A 412 -18.62 28.09 6.48
N GLU A 413 -19.17 29.05 7.21
CA GLU A 413 -20.62 29.19 7.41
C GLU A 413 -21.21 29.87 6.18
N TYR A 414 -22.40 29.49 5.74
CA TYR A 414 -23.16 30.15 4.67
C TYR A 414 -24.53 30.54 5.24
N SER A 415 -25.13 31.62 4.72
CA SER A 415 -26.50 31.97 5.10
C SER A 415 -27.50 31.00 4.46
N ASN A 416 -28.71 30.91 5.02
CA ASN A 416 -29.72 29.93 4.57
C ASN A 416 -30.17 30.09 3.10
N ASP A 417 -29.90 31.24 2.48
CA ASP A 417 -30.20 31.59 1.10
C ASP A 417 -29.01 31.37 0.14
N GLU A 418 -27.84 30.99 0.66
CA GLU A 418 -26.65 30.68 -0.12
C GLU A 418 -26.41 29.18 -0.19
N VAL A 419 -26.15 28.68 -1.40
CA VAL A 419 -25.80 27.26 -1.61
C VAL A 419 -24.28 27.16 -1.73
N PRO A 420 -23.57 26.56 -0.77
CA PRO A 420 -22.14 26.34 -0.92
C PRO A 420 -21.87 25.38 -2.07
N PHE A 421 -20.77 25.58 -2.80
CA PHE A 421 -20.52 24.83 -4.04
C PHE A 421 -20.51 23.30 -3.87
N TRP A 422 -20.16 22.80 -2.68
CA TRP A 422 -20.11 21.37 -2.40
C TRP A 422 -21.48 20.76 -2.10
N GLU A 423 -22.50 21.59 -1.81
CA GLU A 423 -23.91 21.18 -1.67
C GLU A 423 -24.73 21.53 -2.92
N TRP A 424 -24.14 22.25 -3.87
CA TRP A 424 -24.77 22.55 -5.15
C TRP A 424 -25.17 21.26 -5.88
N ASP A 425 -26.43 21.17 -6.29
CA ASP A 425 -27.04 19.96 -6.86
C ASP A 425 -26.37 19.48 -8.15
N LYS A 426 -25.89 20.43 -8.98
CA LYS A 426 -25.16 20.16 -10.23
C LYS A 426 -23.64 20.06 -10.06
N TRP A 427 -23.12 20.16 -8.84
CA TRP A 427 -21.69 19.98 -8.57
C TRP A 427 -21.14 18.68 -9.17
N PRO A 428 -21.80 17.51 -9.03
CA PRO A 428 -21.31 16.27 -9.61
C PRO A 428 -21.23 16.29 -11.14
N GLU A 429 -22.27 16.76 -11.82
CA GLU A 429 -22.33 16.90 -13.28
C GLU A 429 -21.23 17.86 -13.78
N PHE A 430 -21.06 18.99 -13.09
CA PHE A 430 -20.02 19.97 -13.40
C PHE A 430 -18.62 19.35 -13.31
N VAL A 431 -18.30 18.67 -12.20
CA VAL A 431 -16.99 18.04 -12.02
C VAL A 431 -16.75 16.95 -13.06
N ALA A 432 -17.74 16.10 -13.32
CA ALA A 432 -17.63 15.03 -14.31
C ALA A 432 -17.45 15.58 -15.73
N ALA A 433 -18.15 16.66 -16.09
CA ALA A 433 -17.97 17.35 -17.37
C ALA A 433 -16.54 17.89 -17.50
N MET A 434 -16.03 18.54 -16.46
CA MET A 434 -14.65 19.03 -16.44
C MET A 434 -13.66 17.88 -16.61
N MET A 435 -13.82 16.78 -15.87
CA MET A 435 -12.89 15.63 -15.95
C MET A 435 -12.96 14.87 -17.29
N ASN A 436 -14.09 14.93 -18.00
CA ASN A 436 -14.28 14.28 -19.31
C ASN A 436 -13.85 15.13 -20.51
N GLU A 437 -13.62 16.42 -20.32
CA GLU A 437 -13.22 17.30 -21.41
C GLU A 437 -11.85 16.85 -21.98
N GLU A 438 -11.69 16.86 -23.30
CA GLU A 438 -10.43 16.47 -23.96
C GLU A 438 -9.41 17.61 -24.02
#